data_AF-A0A812ZPN1-F1
#
_entry.id   AF-A0A812ZPN1-F1
#
_cell.length_a   1.000
_cell.length_b   1.000
_cell.length_c   1.000
_cell.angle_alpha   90.00
_cell.angle_beta   90.00
_cell.angle_gamma   90.00
#
_symmetry.space_group_name_H-M   'P 1'
#
loop_
_entity.id
_entity.type
_entity.pdbx_description
1 polymer ?
#
loop_
_entity_poly.entity_id
_entity_poly.type
_entity_poly.pdbx_seq_one_letter_code
_entity_poly.pdbx_strand_id
1 'polypeptide(L)'
;MCCRRRCAPHGDSHTATIRTSWNPSDSWRHLESWMPHWQKRLQQPFDAVFCLQEVDELWASKLHAHFQRRGWHFAYAMTPLTYFPPIGVALAFPGDLELEELLMVRPAAQLKLAPPRTPSTRWERFKAVDFSSFFQDLSRFREGAAWTLAARKQNRLLAAKLKVKSLGCSFVVATYHMPCLFDEPLQRQAKAIHAALVRDALMLHFPEAMGERLGAEWREKSLVLAGDFNTKPEDSELQVLTEGKLSESDVAWPPAFSDQGLDFAEWPKAEAALQLQAAGWKAWGKYGDREAGSLQLRSAYAQRGGEPEYTNYAWIEESPAPFRATLDYIFTAAAVEVVDVHRPPLVPQGDPVFPTAEQPSDHVLLAADLSL
;
A
#
# COMPACT_ATOMS: atom_id res chain seq x y z
N MET A 1 36.96 -36.84 2.56
CA MET A 1 38.30 -36.44 2.07
C MET A 1 38.12 -35.31 1.07
N CYS A 2 38.77 -34.16 1.29
CA CYS A 2 38.85 -32.92 0.47
C CYS A 2 37.51 -32.28 0.08
N CYS A 3 37.00 -31.20 0.69
CA CYS A 3 37.61 -29.90 1.03
C CYS A 3 38.26 -29.17 -0.15
N ARG A 4 37.62 -28.09 -0.62
CA ARG A 4 38.24 -26.76 -0.68
C ARG A 4 37.20 -25.67 -0.91
N ARG A 5 36.99 -24.88 0.16
CA ARG A 5 36.67 -23.44 0.07
C ARG A 5 37.75 -22.75 -0.76
N ARG A 6 37.34 -21.79 -1.59
CA ARG A 6 38.09 -20.55 -1.81
C ARG A 6 37.13 -19.39 -1.65
N CYS A 7 37.33 -18.63 -0.58
CA CYS A 7 36.91 -17.24 -0.52
C CYS A 7 37.88 -16.42 -1.39
N ALA A 8 37.36 -15.46 -2.13
CA ALA A 8 38.06 -14.22 -2.45
C ALA A 8 37.01 -13.09 -2.53
N PRO A 9 37.38 -11.85 -2.16
CA PRO A 9 36.47 -10.82 -1.70
C PRO A 9 36.13 -9.83 -2.82
N HIS A 10 34.85 -9.49 -2.97
CA HIS A 10 34.43 -8.22 -3.57
C HIS A 10 33.15 -7.78 -2.87
N GLY A 11 33.03 -6.47 -2.64
CA GLY A 11 32.10 -5.89 -1.66
C GLY A 11 30.66 -6.38 -1.81
N ASP A 12 30.21 -7.13 -0.83
CA ASP A 12 28.83 -7.62 -0.74
C ASP A 12 27.96 -6.49 -0.16
N SER A 13 27.47 -5.61 -1.04
CA SER A 13 26.23 -4.88 -0.77
C SER A 13 25.10 -5.90 -0.90
N HIS A 14 24.58 -6.39 0.22
CA HIS A 14 23.42 -7.30 0.23
C HIS A 14 22.22 -6.55 -0.34
N THR A 15 21.89 -6.86 -1.60
CA THR A 15 20.82 -6.20 -2.34
C THR A 15 19.56 -7.04 -2.23
N ALA A 16 18.52 -6.51 -1.57
CA ALA A 16 17.20 -7.12 -1.52
C ALA A 16 16.37 -6.59 -2.69
N THR A 17 15.94 -7.47 -3.59
CA THR A 17 15.07 -7.08 -4.71
C THR A 17 13.60 -7.14 -4.27
N ILE A 18 12.87 -6.03 -4.32
CA ILE A 18 11.43 -6.00 -4.02
C ILE A 18 10.66 -5.88 -5.33
N ARG A 19 9.62 -6.71 -5.51
CA ARG A 19 8.81 -6.74 -6.74
C ARG A 19 7.32 -6.52 -6.47
N THR A 20 6.67 -5.65 -7.24
CA THR A 20 5.22 -5.36 -7.13
C THR A 20 4.45 -5.53 -8.44
N SER A 21 3.16 -5.84 -8.25
CA SER A 21 2.02 -5.89 -9.20
C SER A 21 1.51 -7.27 -9.63
N TRP A 22 0.19 -7.45 -9.44
CA TRP A 22 -0.71 -8.40 -10.11
C TRP A 22 -2.16 -7.93 -9.95
N ASN A 23 -2.97 -8.03 -11.02
CA ASN A 23 -4.43 -7.85 -11.05
C ASN A 23 -5.03 -9.01 -11.89
N PRO A 24 -5.95 -9.84 -11.34
CA PRO A 24 -6.51 -11.01 -12.03
C PRO A 24 -7.95 -10.90 -12.47
N SER A 25 -8.54 -9.71 -12.44
CA SER A 25 -9.99 -9.55 -12.58
C SER A 25 -10.59 -10.19 -13.85
N ASP A 26 -9.79 -10.54 -14.87
CA ASP A 26 -10.23 -11.24 -16.10
C ASP A 26 -9.91 -12.76 -16.22
N SER A 27 -9.33 -13.41 -15.20
CA SER A 27 -8.55 -14.65 -15.43
C SER A 27 -9.14 -16.02 -15.03
N TRP A 28 -10.43 -16.15 -14.68
CA TRP A 28 -11.00 -17.46 -14.27
C TRP A 28 -10.85 -18.56 -15.33
N ARG A 29 -10.89 -18.20 -16.62
CA ARG A 29 -10.78 -19.16 -17.74
C ARG A 29 -9.36 -19.40 -18.25
N HIS A 30 -8.37 -18.65 -17.77
CA HIS A 30 -6.99 -18.69 -18.29
C HIS A 30 -5.92 -18.94 -17.22
N LEU A 31 -6.34 -19.17 -15.97
CA LEU A 31 -5.51 -19.51 -14.81
C LEU A 31 -4.40 -20.54 -15.11
N GLU A 32 -4.69 -21.58 -15.89
CA GLU A 32 -3.71 -22.60 -16.25
C GLU A 32 -2.74 -22.17 -17.34
N SER A 33 -3.16 -21.32 -18.29
CA SER A 33 -2.29 -20.82 -19.37
C SER A 33 -1.31 -19.75 -18.90
N TRP A 34 -1.67 -18.97 -17.88
CA TRP A 34 -0.81 -17.90 -17.36
C TRP A 34 0.20 -18.37 -16.31
N MET A 35 -0.11 -19.45 -15.57
CA MET A 35 0.76 -19.96 -14.52
C MET A 35 2.20 -20.26 -14.99
N PRO A 36 2.45 -20.89 -16.15
CA PRO A 36 3.82 -21.09 -16.65
C PRO A 36 4.60 -19.79 -16.88
N HIS A 37 3.94 -18.75 -17.40
CA HIS A 37 4.53 -17.43 -17.64
C HIS A 37 4.92 -16.76 -16.31
N TRP A 38 4.02 -16.83 -15.32
CA TRP A 38 4.29 -16.34 -13.96
C TRP A 38 5.38 -17.13 -13.27
N GLN A 39 5.33 -18.47 -13.33
CA GLN A 39 6.39 -19.32 -12.78
C GLN A 39 7.74 -18.96 -13.39
N LYS A 40 7.82 -18.68 -14.70
CA LYS A 40 9.06 -18.21 -15.34
C LYS A 40 9.52 -16.84 -14.79
N ARG A 41 8.61 -15.89 -14.55
CA ARG A 41 8.94 -14.59 -13.92
C ARG A 41 9.37 -14.72 -12.46
N LEU A 42 8.81 -15.69 -11.74
CA LEU A 42 9.11 -16.02 -10.33
C LEU A 42 10.30 -17.01 -10.18
N GLN A 43 10.81 -17.56 -11.28
CA GLN A 43 11.97 -18.47 -11.32
C GLN A 43 13.33 -17.74 -11.31
N GLN A 44 13.34 -16.45 -10.97
CA GLN A 44 14.56 -15.66 -10.97
C GLN A 44 15.49 -16.11 -9.84
N PRO A 45 16.82 -16.17 -10.05
CA PRO A 45 17.79 -16.80 -9.13
C PRO A 45 18.11 -15.97 -7.88
N PHE A 46 17.33 -14.93 -7.56
CA PHE A 46 17.68 -13.90 -6.57
C PHE A 46 16.84 -14.02 -5.29
N ASP A 47 17.42 -13.55 -4.18
CA ASP A 47 16.78 -13.38 -2.87
C ASP A 47 15.83 -12.18 -2.92
N ALA A 48 14.66 -12.39 -3.51
CA ALA A 48 13.65 -11.35 -3.69
C ALA A 48 12.53 -11.46 -2.65
N VAL A 49 11.95 -10.32 -2.28
CA VAL A 49 10.65 -10.28 -1.58
C VAL A 49 9.58 -9.85 -2.58
N PHE A 50 8.52 -10.65 -2.69
CA PHE A 50 7.37 -10.35 -3.55
C PHE A 50 6.24 -9.69 -2.75
N CYS A 51 5.75 -8.57 -3.28
CA CYS A 51 4.58 -7.85 -2.80
C CYS A 51 3.49 -7.91 -3.87
N LEU A 52 2.54 -8.82 -3.71
CA LEU A 52 1.50 -9.10 -4.71
C LEU A 52 0.17 -8.44 -4.32
N GLN A 53 -0.53 -7.88 -5.30
CA GLN A 53 -1.86 -7.30 -5.15
C GLN A 53 -2.88 -8.17 -5.88
N GLU A 54 -4.15 -7.90 -5.59
CA GLU A 54 -5.32 -8.58 -6.11
C GLU A 54 -5.28 -10.11 -6.12
N VAL A 55 -4.53 -10.75 -5.23
CA VAL A 55 -4.40 -12.22 -5.17
C VAL A 55 -5.75 -12.84 -4.81
N ASP A 56 -6.38 -13.62 -5.69
CA ASP A 56 -7.60 -14.37 -5.34
C ASP A 56 -7.27 -15.66 -4.56
N GLU A 57 -8.28 -16.25 -3.91
CA GLU A 57 -8.10 -17.44 -3.07
C GLU A 57 -7.52 -18.66 -3.83
N LEU A 58 -7.94 -18.87 -5.08
CA LEU A 58 -7.46 -19.99 -5.88
C LEU A 58 -6.00 -19.78 -6.25
N TRP A 59 -5.62 -18.57 -6.66
CA TRP A 59 -4.22 -18.22 -6.89
C TRP A 59 -3.39 -18.28 -5.62
N ALA A 60 -3.88 -17.74 -4.50
CA ALA A 60 -3.21 -17.81 -3.20
C ALA A 60 -2.85 -19.25 -2.84
N SER A 61 -3.78 -20.21 -3.04
CA SER A 61 -3.51 -21.63 -2.79
C SER A 61 -2.37 -22.20 -3.66
N LYS A 62 -2.35 -21.85 -4.94
CA LYS A 62 -1.31 -22.29 -5.89
C LYS A 62 0.04 -21.64 -5.62
N LEU A 63 0.05 -20.34 -5.32
CA LEU A 63 1.24 -19.57 -4.95
C LEU A 63 1.83 -20.07 -3.65
N HIS A 64 1.01 -20.36 -2.65
CA HIS A 64 1.46 -20.96 -1.40
C HIS A 64 2.19 -22.29 -1.66
N ALA A 65 1.62 -23.18 -2.47
CA ALA A 65 2.28 -24.44 -2.82
C ALA A 65 3.55 -24.24 -3.68
N HIS A 66 3.60 -23.18 -4.51
CA HIS A 66 4.74 -22.84 -5.35
C HIS A 66 5.94 -22.30 -4.54
N PHE A 67 5.68 -21.38 -3.60
CA PHE A 67 6.69 -20.79 -2.73
C PHE A 67 7.18 -21.80 -1.68
N GLN A 68 6.27 -22.58 -1.08
CA GLN A 68 6.66 -23.62 -0.12
C GLN A 68 7.64 -24.64 -0.71
N ARG A 69 7.45 -25.04 -1.98
CA ARG A 69 8.36 -25.96 -2.69
C ARG A 69 9.77 -25.39 -2.91
N ARG A 70 9.95 -24.08 -2.78
CA ARG A 70 11.24 -23.38 -2.88
C ARG A 70 11.86 -23.10 -1.51
N GLY A 71 11.21 -23.51 -0.42
CA GLY A 71 11.62 -23.12 0.93
C GLY A 71 11.35 -21.64 1.23
N TRP A 72 10.34 -21.05 0.58
CA TRP A 72 9.92 -19.68 0.82
C TRP A 72 8.69 -19.66 1.72
N HIS A 73 8.53 -18.57 2.46
CA HIS A 73 7.33 -18.25 3.20
C HIS A 73 6.33 -17.48 2.32
N PHE A 74 5.04 -17.67 2.58
CA PHE A 74 3.96 -16.99 1.88
C PHE A 74 2.88 -16.59 2.88
N ALA A 75 2.51 -15.30 2.90
CA ALA A 75 1.44 -14.75 3.70
C ALA A 75 0.40 -14.09 2.79
N TYR A 76 -0.88 -14.30 3.07
CA TYR A 76 -1.99 -13.80 2.26
C TYR A 76 -3.05 -13.14 3.15
N ALA A 77 -3.40 -11.90 2.84
CA ALA A 77 -4.43 -11.13 3.51
C ALA A 77 -5.59 -10.85 2.55
N MET A 78 -6.64 -11.65 2.68
CA MET A 78 -7.86 -11.55 1.86
C MET A 78 -8.66 -10.28 2.17
N THR A 79 -9.07 -9.57 1.12
CA THR A 79 -10.13 -8.55 1.19
C THR A 79 -11.47 -9.21 0.90
N PRO A 80 -12.37 -9.28 1.90
CA PRO A 80 -13.69 -9.87 1.68
C PRO A 80 -14.50 -8.99 0.73
N LEU A 81 -15.05 -9.61 -0.32
CA LEU A 81 -15.96 -9.00 -1.27
C LEU A 81 -17.25 -9.82 -1.33
N THR A 82 -18.39 -9.15 -1.43
CA THR A 82 -19.71 -9.81 -1.44
C THR A 82 -20.16 -10.22 -2.85
N TYR A 83 -19.75 -9.47 -3.86
CA TYR A 83 -20.26 -9.60 -5.25
C TYR A 83 -19.21 -10.06 -6.26
N PHE A 84 -17.94 -10.06 -5.86
CA PHE A 84 -16.81 -10.52 -6.68
C PHE A 84 -16.04 -11.57 -5.89
N PRO A 85 -15.34 -12.48 -6.55
CA PRO A 85 -14.40 -13.38 -5.88
C PRO A 85 -13.46 -12.58 -4.96
N PRO A 86 -13.24 -13.02 -3.71
CA PRO A 86 -12.35 -12.31 -2.81
C PRO A 86 -10.94 -12.24 -3.39
N ILE A 87 -10.43 -11.02 -3.52
CA ILE A 87 -9.04 -10.72 -3.86
C ILE A 87 -8.35 -10.15 -2.63
N GLY A 88 -7.02 -10.15 -2.60
CA GLY A 88 -6.28 -9.64 -1.45
C GLY A 88 -4.86 -9.23 -1.80
N VAL A 89 -4.04 -9.05 -0.77
CA VAL A 89 -2.60 -8.80 -0.93
C VAL A 89 -1.81 -9.97 -0.36
N ALA A 90 -0.63 -10.23 -0.93
CA ALA A 90 0.24 -11.31 -0.47
C ALA A 90 1.71 -10.87 -0.39
N LEU A 91 2.42 -11.45 0.57
CA LEU A 91 3.87 -11.35 0.70
C LEU A 91 4.48 -12.73 0.51
N ALA A 92 5.56 -12.81 -0.28
CA ALA A 92 6.39 -14.00 -0.36
C ALA A 92 7.86 -13.64 -0.15
N PHE A 93 8.58 -14.41 0.63
CA PHE A 93 9.99 -14.13 0.94
C PHE A 93 10.77 -15.44 1.16
N PRO A 94 12.09 -15.46 0.90
CA PRO A 94 12.87 -16.68 0.99
C PRO A 94 13.10 -17.08 2.46
N GLY A 95 13.29 -18.38 2.72
CA GLY A 95 13.40 -18.93 4.08
C GLY A 95 14.71 -18.62 4.82
N ASP A 96 15.67 -17.97 4.15
CA ASP A 96 16.86 -17.39 4.78
C ASP A 96 16.53 -16.10 5.55
N LEU A 97 15.42 -15.44 5.23
CA LEU A 97 14.82 -14.39 6.05
C LEU A 97 13.99 -15.01 7.17
N GLU A 98 14.25 -14.58 8.41
CA GLU A 98 13.45 -14.95 9.57
C GLU A 98 12.29 -13.96 9.73
N LEU A 99 11.06 -14.49 9.80
CA LEU A 99 9.88 -13.68 10.13
C LEU A 99 9.87 -13.40 11.64
N GLU A 100 10.12 -12.15 12.02
CA GLU A 100 10.05 -11.71 13.42
C GLU A 100 8.63 -11.28 13.81
N GLU A 101 7.94 -10.58 12.92
CA GLU A 101 6.58 -10.08 13.15
C GLU A 101 5.79 -9.99 11.85
N LEU A 102 4.48 -10.24 11.92
CA LEU A 102 3.55 -10.17 10.80
C LEU A 102 2.31 -9.36 11.18
N LEU A 103 2.04 -8.29 10.46
CA LEU A 103 0.86 -7.44 10.59
C LEU A 103 -0.12 -7.71 9.44
N MET A 104 -1.35 -8.07 9.78
CA MET A 104 -2.47 -8.25 8.85
C MET A 104 -3.67 -7.47 9.34
N VAL A 105 -3.97 -6.34 8.72
CA VAL A 105 -5.02 -5.43 9.21
C VAL A 105 -5.88 -4.86 8.09
N ARG A 106 -7.10 -4.46 8.45
CA ARG A 106 -7.94 -3.55 7.65
C ARG A 106 -7.69 -2.13 8.15
N PRO A 107 -6.95 -1.26 7.44
CA PRO A 107 -6.68 0.10 7.92
C PRO A 107 -7.96 0.86 8.29
N ALA A 108 -9.00 0.75 7.45
CA ALA A 108 -10.32 1.34 7.66
C ALA A 108 -11.07 0.85 8.91
N ALA A 109 -10.67 -0.27 9.55
CA ALA A 109 -11.28 -0.71 10.81
C ALA A 109 -11.01 0.25 11.99
N GLN A 110 -10.00 1.11 11.87
CA GLN A 110 -9.70 2.13 12.88
C GLN A 110 -10.75 3.27 12.88
N LEU A 111 -11.45 3.46 11.75
CA LEU A 111 -12.57 4.40 11.64
C LEU A 111 -13.80 3.79 12.33
N LYS A 112 -13.89 3.95 13.65
CA LYS A 112 -15.04 3.54 14.47
C LYS A 112 -16.22 4.51 14.28
N LEU A 113 -16.81 4.52 13.09
CA LEU A 113 -18.01 5.32 12.81
C LEU A 113 -19.21 4.75 13.55
N ALA A 114 -19.96 5.61 14.26
CA ALA A 114 -21.26 5.23 14.78
C ALA A 114 -22.21 4.93 13.62
N PRO A 115 -23.11 3.94 13.75
CA PRO A 115 -24.12 3.71 12.74
C PRO A 115 -24.97 4.97 12.55
N PRO A 116 -25.47 5.23 11.33
CA PRO A 116 -26.40 6.33 11.12
C PRO A 116 -27.57 6.19 12.09
N ARG A 117 -27.98 7.29 12.73
CA ARG A 117 -29.11 7.29 13.66
C ARG A 117 -30.36 6.84 12.91
N THR A 118 -30.79 5.59 13.13
CA THR A 118 -32.08 5.12 12.65
C THR A 118 -33.18 5.91 13.36
N PRO A 119 -34.09 6.59 12.63
CA PRO A 119 -35.23 7.26 13.26
C PRO A 119 -36.01 6.25 14.07
N SER A 120 -36.07 6.47 15.38
CA SER A 120 -36.57 5.51 16.36
C SER A 120 -38.10 5.42 16.35
N THR A 121 -38.77 6.41 15.76
CA THR A 121 -40.24 6.49 15.74
C THR A 121 -40.82 6.84 14.36
N ARG A 122 -42.04 6.37 14.09
CA ARG A 122 -42.82 6.74 12.88
C ARG A 122 -43.06 8.26 12.78
N TRP A 123 -43.11 8.97 13.90
CA TRP A 123 -43.28 10.43 13.93
C TRP A 123 -42.01 11.17 13.46
N GLU A 124 -40.81 10.74 13.86
CA GLU A 124 -39.55 11.33 13.35
C GLU A 124 -39.43 11.20 11.83
N ARG A 125 -39.93 10.10 11.24
CA ARG A 125 -39.99 9.93 9.77
C ARG A 125 -40.93 10.91 9.07
N PHE A 126 -41.99 11.37 9.75
CA PHE A 126 -42.93 12.37 9.21
C PHE A 126 -42.42 13.81 9.35
N LYS A 127 -41.60 14.12 10.37
CA LYS A 127 -40.91 15.42 10.49
C LYS A 127 -39.70 15.55 9.58
N ALA A 128 -39.08 14.45 9.14
CA ALA A 128 -38.01 14.44 8.15
C ALA A 128 -38.46 14.89 6.73
N VAL A 129 -39.76 15.16 6.54
CA VAL A 129 -40.30 15.81 5.33
C VAL A 129 -40.32 17.34 5.48
N ASP A 130 -39.70 17.89 6.53
CA ASP A 130 -39.35 19.30 6.62
C ASP A 130 -38.13 19.56 5.73
N PHE A 131 -38.29 20.38 4.68
CA PHE A 131 -37.25 20.71 3.71
C PHE A 131 -35.96 21.21 4.38
N SER A 132 -36.04 21.87 5.55
CA SER A 132 -34.87 22.31 6.31
C SER A 132 -34.05 21.16 6.91
N SER A 133 -34.73 20.12 7.43
CA SER A 133 -34.10 18.89 7.93
C SER A 133 -33.52 18.06 6.78
N PHE A 134 -34.17 18.05 5.61
CA PHE A 134 -33.66 17.42 4.40
C PHE A 134 -32.37 18.12 3.90
N PHE A 135 -32.30 19.46 3.92
CA PHE A 135 -31.08 20.19 3.59
C PHE A 135 -29.95 19.99 4.60
N GLN A 136 -30.26 19.92 5.91
CA GLN A 136 -29.26 19.57 6.94
C GLN A 136 -28.77 18.12 6.82
N ASP A 137 -29.64 17.17 6.48
CA ASP A 137 -29.23 15.79 6.25
C ASP A 137 -28.42 15.67 4.95
N LEU A 138 -28.74 16.42 3.90
CA LEU A 138 -27.91 16.52 2.69
C LEU A 138 -26.54 17.15 2.96
N SER A 139 -26.47 18.21 3.79
CA SER A 139 -25.20 18.81 4.17
C SER A 139 -24.36 17.87 5.04
N ARG A 140 -24.97 17.16 5.99
CA ARG A 140 -24.33 16.08 6.76
C ARG A 140 -23.91 14.88 5.92
N PHE A 141 -24.68 14.53 4.91
CA PHE A 141 -24.27 13.48 3.97
C PHE A 141 -23.06 13.91 3.14
N ARG A 142 -22.89 15.21 2.88
CA ARG A 142 -21.69 15.78 2.26
C ARG A 142 -20.53 15.88 3.27
N GLU A 143 -20.80 16.35 4.49
CA GLU A 143 -19.87 16.45 5.63
C GLU A 143 -19.64 15.06 6.25
N GLY A 144 -18.71 14.29 5.70
CA GLY A 144 -18.45 12.92 6.15
C GLY A 144 -18.59 11.86 5.06
N ALA A 145 -18.94 12.25 3.83
CA ALA A 145 -18.99 11.35 2.68
C ALA A 145 -17.66 10.62 2.49
N ALA A 146 -16.53 11.35 2.51
CA ALA A 146 -15.20 10.79 2.32
C ALA A 146 -14.84 9.79 3.43
N TRP A 147 -15.10 10.14 4.69
CA TRP A 147 -14.88 9.28 5.86
C TRP A 147 -15.73 8.01 5.82
N THR A 148 -17.00 8.16 5.46
CA THR A 148 -17.92 7.03 5.31
C THR A 148 -17.51 6.12 4.15
N LEU A 149 -17.08 6.71 3.03
CA LEU A 149 -16.56 5.98 1.87
C LEU A 149 -15.32 5.18 2.26
N ALA A 150 -14.33 5.82 2.89
CA ALA A 150 -13.11 5.17 3.39
C ALA A 150 -13.42 4.05 4.39
N ALA A 151 -14.27 4.29 5.39
CA ALA A 151 -14.62 3.31 6.42
C ALA A 151 -15.28 2.03 5.87
N ARG A 152 -15.99 2.13 4.73
CA ARG A 152 -16.64 0.99 4.09
C ARG A 152 -15.68 0.09 3.34
N LYS A 153 -14.51 0.60 2.94
CA LYS A 153 -13.53 -0.16 2.17
C LYS A 153 -12.92 -1.30 3.00
N GLN A 154 -12.69 -2.43 2.34
CA GLN A 154 -12.21 -3.66 2.96
C GLN A 154 -10.75 -3.99 2.63
N ASN A 155 -10.05 -3.06 1.99
CA ASN A 155 -8.63 -3.17 1.63
C ASN A 155 -7.78 -3.60 2.83
N ARG A 156 -6.77 -4.43 2.55
CA ARG A 156 -5.89 -5.02 3.56
C ARG A 156 -4.47 -4.48 3.42
N LEU A 157 -3.86 -4.18 4.56
CA LEU A 157 -2.43 -3.98 4.70
C LEU A 157 -1.82 -5.28 5.23
N LEU A 158 -0.78 -5.75 4.56
CA LEU A 158 0.03 -6.88 4.99
C LEU A 158 1.48 -6.40 5.11
N ALA A 159 2.07 -6.51 6.30
CA ALA A 159 3.44 -6.10 6.54
C ALA A 159 4.19 -7.14 7.36
N ALA A 160 5.47 -7.30 7.11
CA ALA A 160 6.33 -8.25 7.80
C ALA A 160 7.62 -7.57 8.23
N LYS A 161 8.02 -7.79 9.48
CA LYS A 161 9.38 -7.53 9.95
C LYS A 161 10.21 -8.77 9.70
N LEU A 162 11.23 -8.62 8.86
CA LEU A 162 12.08 -9.69 8.40
C LEU A 162 13.50 -9.45 8.88
N LYS A 163 14.13 -10.50 9.41
CA LYS A 163 15.54 -10.49 9.81
C LYS A 163 16.40 -11.25 8.81
N VAL A 164 17.45 -10.60 8.35
CA VAL A 164 18.49 -11.21 7.51
C VAL A 164 19.42 -12.00 8.42
N LYS A 165 19.29 -13.34 8.45
CA LYS A 165 20.01 -14.21 9.41
C LYS A 165 21.53 -14.04 9.37
N SER A 166 22.10 -13.85 8.18
CA SER A 166 23.55 -13.69 7.97
C SER A 166 24.10 -12.38 8.51
N LEU A 167 23.29 -11.32 8.51
CA LEU A 167 23.69 -9.96 8.91
C LEU A 167 23.23 -9.60 10.32
N GLY A 168 22.22 -10.29 10.85
CA GLY A 168 21.61 -9.97 12.14
C GLY A 168 20.83 -8.65 12.15
N CYS A 169 20.59 -8.04 10.99
CA CYS A 169 19.76 -6.84 10.84
C CYS A 169 18.32 -7.22 10.46
N SER A 170 17.38 -6.33 10.80
CA SER A 170 15.96 -6.47 10.46
C SER A 170 15.48 -5.27 9.66
N PHE A 171 14.54 -5.52 8.75
CA PHE A 171 13.85 -4.51 7.96
C PHE A 171 12.36 -4.83 7.91
N VAL A 172 11.54 -3.86 7.54
CA VAL A 172 10.09 -4.04 7.35
C VAL A 172 9.77 -3.95 5.88
N VAL A 173 8.97 -4.90 5.41
CA VAL A 173 8.37 -4.90 4.08
C VAL A 173 6.86 -4.94 4.21
N ALA A 174 6.18 -4.06 3.48
CA ALA A 174 4.74 -3.94 3.52
C ALA A 174 4.17 -3.93 2.10
N THR A 175 2.95 -4.44 1.97
CA THR A 175 2.17 -4.34 0.76
C THR A 175 0.73 -3.94 1.03
N TYR A 176 0.23 -3.09 0.16
CA TYR A 176 -1.10 -2.51 0.24
C TYR A 176 -1.66 -2.32 -1.17
N HIS A 177 -2.97 -2.53 -1.32
CA HIS A 177 -3.71 -2.19 -2.52
C HIS A 177 -4.73 -1.11 -2.15
N MET A 178 -4.53 0.11 -2.63
CA MET A 178 -5.39 1.26 -2.37
C MET A 178 -6.76 1.07 -3.04
N PRO A 179 -7.88 1.53 -2.44
CA PRO A 179 -9.18 1.41 -3.08
C PRO A 179 -9.19 2.03 -4.49
N CYS A 180 -9.71 1.30 -5.47
CA CYS A 180 -9.98 1.79 -6.82
C CYS A 180 -11.06 2.89 -6.76
N LEU A 181 -10.60 4.13 -6.67
CA LEU A 181 -11.38 5.36 -6.45
C LEU A 181 -10.67 6.46 -7.24
N PHE A 182 -11.28 6.92 -8.32
CA PHE A 182 -10.65 7.77 -9.34
C PHE A 182 -11.38 9.10 -9.55
N ASP A 183 -10.60 10.12 -9.95
CA ASP A 183 -10.96 11.37 -10.64
C ASP A 183 -11.97 12.34 -9.97
N GLU A 184 -12.64 11.96 -8.88
CA GLU A 184 -13.57 12.83 -8.15
C GLU A 184 -12.98 13.29 -6.80
N PRO A 185 -13.22 14.55 -6.36
CA PRO A 185 -12.72 15.05 -5.08
C PRO A 185 -13.04 14.13 -3.89
N LEU A 186 -14.27 13.62 -3.82
CA LEU A 186 -14.70 12.68 -2.78
C LEU A 186 -13.85 11.41 -2.73
N GLN A 187 -13.47 10.90 -3.91
CA GLN A 187 -12.72 9.66 -4.08
C GLN A 187 -11.27 9.86 -3.67
N ARG A 188 -10.66 10.98 -4.10
CA ARG A 188 -9.32 11.40 -3.69
C ARG A 188 -9.21 11.65 -2.20
N GLN A 189 -10.21 12.29 -1.60
CA GLN A 189 -10.31 12.48 -0.15
C GLN A 189 -10.36 11.15 0.61
N ALA A 190 -11.13 10.17 0.15
CA ALA A 190 -11.15 8.85 0.75
C ALA A 190 -9.79 8.14 0.62
N LYS A 191 -9.08 8.30 -0.51
CA LYS A 191 -7.71 7.78 -0.67
C LYS A 191 -6.72 8.44 0.29
N ALA A 192 -6.80 9.76 0.49
CA ALA A 192 -5.96 10.48 1.46
C ALA A 192 -6.18 9.96 2.90
N ILE A 193 -7.43 9.66 3.28
CA ILE A 193 -7.74 9.01 4.57
C ILE A 193 -7.07 7.63 4.65
N HIS A 194 -7.14 6.81 3.60
CA HIS A 194 -6.45 5.51 3.58
C HIS A 194 -4.93 5.63 3.64
N ALA A 195 -4.34 6.61 2.96
CA ALA A 195 -2.92 6.93 3.02
C ALA A 195 -2.48 7.23 4.47
N ALA A 196 -3.22 8.07 5.20
CA ALA A 196 -3.01 8.32 6.63
C ALA A 196 -3.13 7.03 7.47
N LEU A 197 -4.18 6.23 7.25
CA LEU A 197 -4.41 5.01 8.03
C LEU A 197 -3.33 3.94 7.82
N VAL A 198 -2.83 3.80 6.59
CA VAL A 198 -1.72 2.87 6.28
C VAL A 198 -0.43 3.36 6.93
N ARG A 199 -0.14 4.66 6.81
CA ARG A 199 1.00 5.28 7.47
C ARG A 199 0.96 5.02 8.97
N ASP A 200 -0.12 5.38 9.64
CA ASP A 200 -0.28 5.20 11.09
C ASP A 200 -0.12 3.73 11.50
N ALA A 201 -0.70 2.80 10.74
CA ALA A 201 -0.55 1.37 11.03
C ALA A 201 0.92 0.93 10.98
N LEU A 202 1.69 1.35 9.96
CA LEU A 202 3.11 1.03 9.88
C LEU A 202 3.90 1.66 11.03
N MET A 203 3.59 2.90 11.38
CA MET A 203 4.30 3.63 12.42
C MET A 203 4.00 3.13 13.83
N LEU A 204 2.76 2.73 14.11
CA LEU A 204 2.34 2.21 15.41
C LEU A 204 2.84 0.79 15.65
N HIS A 205 2.85 -0.05 14.61
CA HIS A 205 3.23 -1.45 14.74
C HIS A 205 4.74 -1.68 14.56
N PHE A 206 5.40 -0.86 13.76
CA PHE A 206 6.84 -0.96 13.54
C PHE A 206 7.56 0.36 13.87
N PRO A 207 7.41 0.88 15.10
CA PRO A 207 8.05 2.14 15.48
C PRO A 207 9.56 2.07 15.27
N GLU A 208 10.21 0.95 15.60
CA GLU A 208 11.63 0.77 15.38
C GLU A 208 12.03 0.88 13.90
N ALA A 209 11.15 0.50 12.97
CA ALA A 209 11.41 0.62 11.53
C ALA A 209 11.37 2.08 11.05
N MET A 210 10.77 2.98 11.83
CA MET A 210 10.69 4.42 11.54
C MET A 210 11.96 5.16 12.01
N GLY A 211 12.81 4.47 12.76
CA GLY A 211 14.08 4.97 13.23
C GLY A 211 14.27 4.89 14.74
N GLU A 212 15.51 5.11 15.17
CA GLU A 212 15.89 5.18 16.57
C GLU A 212 16.62 6.48 16.85
N ARG A 213 16.31 7.10 18.00
CA ARG A 213 16.99 8.30 18.45
C ARG A 213 18.28 7.90 19.17
N LEU A 214 19.41 8.04 18.49
CA LEU A 214 20.74 7.90 19.07
C LEU A 214 21.27 9.30 19.44
N GLY A 215 20.86 9.79 20.62
CA GLY A 215 21.25 11.11 21.11
C GLY A 215 20.52 12.25 20.39
N ALA A 216 21.27 13.10 19.67
CA ALA A 216 20.72 14.21 18.89
C ALA A 216 20.36 13.82 17.44
N GLU A 217 20.79 12.65 16.98
CA GLU A 217 20.61 12.19 15.61
C GLU A 217 19.45 11.19 15.51
N TRP A 218 18.70 11.29 14.41
CA TRP A 218 17.70 10.31 14.02
C TRP A 218 18.32 9.39 12.97
N ARG A 219 18.27 8.08 13.20
CA ARG A 219 18.55 7.09 12.16
C ARG A 219 17.25 6.41 11.81
N GLU A 220 16.67 6.74 10.66
CA GLU A 220 15.57 5.95 10.08
C GLU A 220 16.04 4.49 9.93
N LYS A 221 15.13 3.52 10.13
CA LYS A 221 15.41 2.11 9.85
C LYS A 221 14.75 1.72 8.52
N SER A 222 15.06 0.52 8.07
CA SER A 222 14.78 0.07 6.72
C SER A 222 13.31 -0.36 6.59
N LEU A 223 12.45 0.53 6.05
CA LEU A 223 11.07 0.23 5.64
C LEU A 223 10.95 0.28 4.11
N VAL A 224 10.29 -0.72 3.54
CA VAL A 224 9.82 -0.72 2.16
C VAL A 224 8.31 -0.98 2.12
N LEU A 225 7.58 -0.15 1.40
CA LEU A 225 6.14 -0.26 1.19
C LEU A 225 5.86 -0.32 -0.31
N ALA A 226 5.19 -1.37 -0.76
CA ALA A 226 5.11 -1.67 -2.18
C ALA A 226 3.69 -2.11 -2.57
N GLY A 227 3.13 -1.57 -3.65
CA GLY A 227 1.85 -2.03 -4.18
C GLY A 227 1.20 -1.08 -5.17
N ASP A 228 -0.08 -1.36 -5.45
CA ASP A 228 -0.93 -0.52 -6.29
C ASP A 228 -1.64 0.52 -5.42
N PHE A 229 -1.31 1.78 -5.66
CA PHE A 229 -1.83 2.92 -4.92
C PHE A 229 -2.97 3.64 -5.65
N ASN A 230 -3.36 3.21 -6.84
CA ASN A 230 -4.46 3.79 -7.63
C ASN A 230 -4.40 5.33 -7.68
N THR A 231 -3.19 5.88 -7.72
CA THR A 231 -2.90 7.32 -7.62
C THR A 231 -1.76 7.68 -8.54
N LYS A 232 -1.93 8.73 -9.36
CA LYS A 232 -0.92 9.18 -10.31
C LYS A 232 0.17 9.99 -9.61
N PRO A 233 1.39 10.10 -10.18
CA PRO A 233 2.47 10.86 -9.55
C PRO A 233 2.15 12.32 -9.26
N GLU A 234 1.31 12.94 -10.09
CA GLU A 234 0.86 14.33 -9.96
C GLU A 234 -0.26 14.54 -8.92
N ASP A 235 -0.88 13.46 -8.44
CA ASP A 235 -1.96 13.53 -7.47
C ASP A 235 -1.42 13.57 -6.03
N SER A 236 -2.02 14.43 -5.20
CA SER A 236 -1.52 14.81 -3.87
C SER A 236 -1.87 13.84 -2.74
N GLU A 237 -2.85 12.95 -2.90
CA GLU A 237 -3.32 12.08 -1.80
C GLU A 237 -2.23 11.15 -1.23
N LEU A 238 -1.18 10.83 -2.00
CA LEU A 238 -0.05 10.06 -1.51
C LEU A 238 0.95 10.88 -0.67
N GLN A 239 0.93 12.21 -0.72
CA GLN A 239 1.78 13.06 0.12
C GLN A 239 1.55 12.81 1.61
N VAL A 240 0.33 12.43 1.98
CA VAL A 240 0.01 12.01 3.36
C VAL A 240 0.82 10.77 3.73
N LEU A 241 0.84 9.76 2.84
CA LEU A 241 1.57 8.51 3.08
C LEU A 241 3.09 8.74 3.05
N THR A 242 3.59 9.51 2.09
CA THR A 242 5.02 9.67 1.85
C THR A 242 5.65 10.68 2.79
N GLU A 243 5.04 11.84 2.94
CA GLU A 243 5.61 12.99 3.66
C GLU A 243 4.95 13.21 5.03
N GLY A 244 3.75 12.67 5.23
CA GLY A 244 2.91 13.00 6.37
C GLY A 244 2.28 14.38 6.26
N LYS A 245 2.05 14.87 5.03
CA LYS A 245 1.59 16.24 4.76
C LYS A 245 0.52 16.26 3.68
N LEU A 246 -0.41 17.18 3.81
CA LEU A 246 -1.37 17.56 2.79
C LEU A 246 -1.82 18.99 3.11
N SER A 247 -2.03 19.83 2.10
CA SER A 247 -2.54 21.19 2.33
C SER A 247 -4.03 21.15 2.65
N GLU A 248 -4.51 21.99 3.57
CA GLU A 248 -5.97 22.14 3.83
C GLU A 248 -6.74 22.64 2.60
N SER A 249 -6.06 23.35 1.70
CA SER A 249 -6.62 23.82 0.43
C SER A 249 -6.59 22.78 -0.68
N ASP A 250 -6.00 21.60 -0.44
CA ASP A 250 -5.88 20.55 -1.44
C ASP A 250 -7.23 19.88 -1.73
N VAL A 251 -7.47 19.50 -2.98
CA VAL A 251 -8.71 18.81 -3.38
C VAL A 251 -8.88 17.46 -2.68
N ALA A 252 -7.77 16.81 -2.33
CA ALA A 252 -7.74 15.56 -1.59
C ALA A 252 -7.89 15.76 -0.08
N TRP A 253 -7.93 16.99 0.43
CA TRP A 253 -8.14 17.25 1.86
C TRP A 253 -9.57 16.88 2.26
N PRO A 254 -9.77 15.87 3.14
CA PRO A 254 -11.11 15.46 3.53
C PRO A 254 -11.72 16.48 4.51
N PRO A 255 -12.97 16.94 4.29
CA PRO A 255 -13.63 17.82 5.23
C PRO A 255 -13.83 17.10 6.58
N ALA A 256 -13.79 17.85 7.68
CA ALA A 256 -14.06 17.31 9.00
C ALA A 256 -15.46 16.66 9.07
N PHE A 257 -15.57 15.57 9.81
CA PHE A 257 -16.83 14.91 10.15
C PHE A 257 -17.08 15.11 11.65
N SER A 258 -17.44 16.34 12.01
CA SER A 258 -17.55 16.80 13.40
C SER A 258 -18.54 15.97 14.23
N ASP A 259 -19.63 15.51 13.64
CA ASP A 259 -20.62 14.63 14.28
C ASP A 259 -20.02 13.30 14.78
N GLN A 260 -18.92 12.86 14.18
CA GLN A 260 -18.19 11.65 14.56
C GLN A 260 -16.86 11.95 15.26
N GLY A 261 -16.55 13.23 15.52
CA GLY A 261 -15.27 13.66 16.09
C GLY A 261 -14.08 13.24 15.24
N LEU A 262 -14.23 13.30 13.91
CA LEU A 262 -13.16 13.01 12.97
C LEU A 262 -12.78 14.31 12.26
N ASP A 263 -11.51 14.68 12.39
CA ASP A 263 -10.93 15.81 11.69
C ASP A 263 -9.53 15.40 11.22
N PHE A 264 -9.24 15.68 9.96
CA PHE A 264 -7.94 15.36 9.36
C PHE A 264 -6.86 16.30 9.86
N ALA A 265 -7.20 17.56 10.17
CA ALA A 265 -6.29 18.52 10.80
C ALA A 265 -5.84 18.04 12.19
N GLU A 266 -6.68 17.28 12.89
CA GLU A 266 -6.41 16.75 14.23
C GLU A 266 -5.94 15.29 14.22
N TRP A 267 -5.73 14.72 13.03
CA TRP A 267 -5.18 13.37 12.87
C TRP A 267 -3.64 13.41 13.10
N PRO A 268 -2.99 12.33 13.59
CA PRO A 268 -3.57 11.16 14.22
C PRO A 268 -4.19 11.49 15.58
N LYS A 269 -5.22 10.74 16.00
CA LYS A 269 -5.90 10.97 17.30
C LYS A 269 -4.91 11.01 18.46
N ALA A 270 -5.18 11.85 19.47
CA ALA A 270 -4.37 12.00 20.67
C ALA A 270 -3.96 10.68 21.33
N GLU A 271 -4.79 9.63 21.26
CA GLU A 271 -4.47 8.31 21.81
C GLU A 271 -3.37 7.56 21.03
N ALA A 272 -3.36 7.62 19.70
CA ALA A 272 -2.26 7.11 18.88
C ALA A 272 -0.99 7.94 19.10
N ALA A 273 -1.14 9.26 19.23
CA ALA A 273 -0.04 10.15 19.58
C ALA A 273 0.55 9.84 20.98
N LEU A 274 -0.30 9.47 21.95
CA LEU A 274 0.10 9.05 23.30
C LEU A 274 0.78 7.68 23.29
N GLN A 275 0.31 6.71 22.50
CA GLN A 275 0.96 5.41 22.35
C GLN A 275 2.36 5.55 21.72
N LEU A 276 2.47 6.38 20.69
CA LEU A 276 3.77 6.71 20.09
C LEU A 276 4.66 7.47 21.09
N GLN A 277 4.08 8.38 21.88
CA GLN A 277 4.81 9.07 22.96
C GLN A 277 5.32 8.13 24.05
N ALA A 278 4.51 7.15 24.45
CA ALA A 278 4.92 6.10 25.37
C ALA A 278 6.04 5.23 24.77
N ALA A 279 6.06 5.05 23.44
CA ALA A 279 7.15 4.40 22.72
C ALA A 279 8.38 5.30 22.49
N GLY A 280 8.45 6.49 23.12
CA GLY A 280 9.59 7.41 23.06
C GLY A 280 9.58 8.41 21.90
N TRP A 281 8.51 8.46 21.12
CA TRP A 281 8.36 9.40 20.00
C TRP A 281 7.85 10.76 20.50
N LYS A 282 8.28 11.88 19.93
CA LYS A 282 7.59 13.15 20.24
C LYS A 282 6.17 13.07 19.65
N ALA A 283 5.12 13.31 20.44
CA ALA A 283 3.72 13.35 20.00
C ALA A 283 3.54 14.24 18.76
N TRP A 284 3.05 13.66 17.65
CA TRP A 284 2.81 14.33 16.36
C TRP A 284 2.17 15.71 16.56
N GLY A 285 2.75 16.74 15.95
CA GLY A 285 2.01 17.96 15.65
C GLY A 285 0.92 17.62 14.64
N LYS A 286 -0.08 18.48 14.54
CA LYS A 286 -1.18 18.38 13.57
C LYS A 286 -0.65 18.08 12.16
N TYR A 287 -1.37 17.34 11.30
CA TYR A 287 -1.00 17.26 9.87
C TYR A 287 -0.84 18.69 9.34
N GLY A 288 0.37 19.05 8.90
CA GLY A 288 0.73 20.41 8.50
C GLY A 288 1.78 21.09 9.40
N ASP A 289 1.95 20.64 10.64
CA ASP A 289 2.90 21.21 11.61
C ASP A 289 3.92 20.14 12.04
N ARG A 290 5.07 20.02 11.34
CA ARG A 290 6.29 19.43 11.95
C ARG A 290 7.62 19.57 11.20
N GLU A 291 8.63 19.93 12.00
CA GLU A 291 10.08 19.71 11.85
C GLU A 291 10.49 18.28 12.25
N ALA A 292 11.56 17.77 11.62
CA ALA A 292 12.45 16.65 11.97
C ALA A 292 11.88 15.43 12.77
N GLY A 293 11.75 14.28 12.10
CA GLY A 293 11.46 12.98 12.73
C GLY A 293 10.19 12.26 12.24
N SER A 294 9.65 12.64 11.09
CA SER A 294 8.52 11.95 10.44
C SER A 294 9.04 10.95 9.41
N LEU A 295 8.44 9.76 9.32
CA LEU A 295 8.71 8.79 8.25
C LEU A 295 8.65 9.50 6.89
N GLN A 296 9.74 9.48 6.13
CA GLN A 296 9.77 9.99 4.76
C GLN A 296 9.91 8.81 3.81
N LEU A 297 8.89 8.57 3.00
CA LEU A 297 8.95 7.56 1.96
C LEU A 297 9.22 8.20 0.60
N ARG A 298 10.05 7.56 -0.21
CA ARG A 298 10.40 8.00 -1.56
C ARG A 298 10.20 6.86 -2.53
N SER A 299 9.66 7.15 -3.71
CA SER A 299 9.57 6.15 -4.78
C SER A 299 10.97 5.72 -5.21
N ALA A 300 11.20 4.42 -5.33
CA ALA A 300 12.45 3.87 -5.81
C ALA A 300 12.74 4.31 -7.25
N TYR A 301 11.71 4.39 -8.08
CA TYR A 301 11.82 4.82 -9.49
C TYR A 301 12.13 6.32 -9.58
N ALA A 302 11.43 7.16 -8.82
CA ALA A 302 11.74 8.58 -8.74
C ALA A 302 13.21 8.83 -8.34
N GLN A 303 13.76 8.03 -7.42
CA GLN A 303 15.15 8.14 -6.98
C GLN A 303 16.19 7.71 -8.03
N ARG A 304 15.82 6.90 -9.03
CA ARG A 304 16.74 6.32 -10.02
C ARG A 304 16.54 6.80 -11.46
N GLY A 305 15.61 7.73 -11.71
CA GLY A 305 15.43 8.28 -13.05
C GLY A 305 14.06 8.89 -13.35
N GLY A 306 13.16 8.90 -12.36
CA GLY A 306 11.79 9.36 -12.52
C GLY A 306 10.80 8.21 -12.45
N GLU A 307 9.55 8.53 -12.20
CA GLU A 307 8.48 7.53 -12.27
C GLU A 307 8.38 6.96 -13.70
N PRO A 308 8.04 5.66 -13.86
CA PRO A 308 7.76 5.12 -15.17
C PRO A 308 6.61 5.89 -15.84
N GLU A 309 6.55 5.84 -17.17
CA GLU A 309 5.45 6.48 -17.92
C GLU A 309 4.10 5.84 -17.56
N TYR A 310 4.11 4.53 -17.28
CA TYR A 310 2.94 3.79 -16.88
C TYR A 310 3.33 2.56 -16.07
N THR A 311 2.40 2.15 -15.22
CA THR A 311 2.44 0.84 -14.57
C THR A 311 1.17 0.05 -14.80
N ASN A 312 0.06 0.72 -15.11
CA ASN A 312 -1.17 0.11 -15.65
C ASN A 312 -1.35 0.53 -17.11
N TYR A 313 -1.76 -0.42 -17.96
CA TYR A 313 -2.15 -0.14 -19.34
C TYR A 313 -3.29 -1.05 -19.85
N ALA A 314 -4.54 -0.60 -19.73
CA ALA A 314 -5.73 -1.39 -20.08
C ALA A 314 -6.86 -0.58 -20.74
N TRP A 315 -7.76 -1.30 -21.40
CA TRP A 315 -9.05 -0.74 -21.81
C TRP A 315 -9.95 -0.57 -20.59
N ILE A 316 -10.57 0.62 -20.46
CA ILE A 316 -11.64 0.86 -19.50
C ILE A 316 -12.96 0.86 -20.27
N GLU A 317 -13.99 0.24 -19.69
CA GLU A 317 -15.34 0.24 -20.25
C GLU A 317 -15.80 1.68 -20.56
N GLU A 318 -16.40 1.89 -21.74
CA GLU A 318 -16.86 3.20 -22.23
C GLU A 318 -15.77 4.26 -22.51
N SER A 319 -14.48 3.95 -22.33
CA SER A 319 -13.41 4.90 -22.67
C SER A 319 -13.06 4.89 -24.17
N PRO A 320 -12.92 6.05 -24.84
CA PRO A 320 -12.53 6.12 -26.25
C PRO A 320 -11.05 5.79 -26.49
N ALA A 321 -10.25 5.68 -25.43
CA ALA A 321 -8.82 5.35 -25.47
C ALA A 321 -8.44 4.48 -24.26
N PRO A 322 -7.39 3.66 -24.36
CA PRO A 322 -6.95 2.86 -23.24
C PRO A 322 -6.37 3.75 -22.14
N PHE A 323 -6.65 3.40 -20.89
CA PHE A 323 -6.09 4.05 -19.73
C PHE A 323 -4.64 3.61 -19.54
N ARG A 324 -3.76 4.58 -19.34
CA ARG A 324 -2.32 4.38 -19.23
C ARG A 324 -1.78 5.37 -18.21
N ALA A 325 -1.34 4.87 -17.06
CA ALA A 325 -0.83 5.70 -15.97
C ALA A 325 0.06 4.91 -15.01
N THR A 326 0.86 5.64 -14.22
CA THR A 326 1.62 5.08 -13.11
C THR A 326 0.78 5.10 -11.84
N LEU A 327 0.45 3.91 -11.35
CA LEU A 327 -0.37 3.66 -10.18
C LEU A 327 0.35 2.81 -9.12
N ASP A 328 1.38 2.07 -9.53
CA ASP A 328 2.15 1.16 -8.70
C ASP A 328 3.45 1.80 -8.25
N TYR A 329 3.82 1.58 -6.98
CA TYR A 329 5.02 2.17 -6.40
C TYR A 329 5.76 1.18 -5.51
N ILE A 330 7.09 1.35 -5.46
CA ILE A 330 7.96 0.79 -4.42
C ILE A 330 8.50 1.98 -3.64
N PHE A 331 7.90 2.23 -2.48
CA PHE A 331 8.30 3.31 -1.58
C PHE A 331 9.34 2.81 -0.58
N THR A 332 10.42 3.57 -0.39
CA THR A 332 11.49 3.26 0.57
C THR A 332 11.67 4.38 1.57
N ALA A 333 11.96 4.05 2.84
CA ALA A 333 12.45 5.02 3.82
C ALA A 333 13.83 5.55 3.40
N ALA A 334 14.24 6.71 3.92
CA ALA A 334 15.48 7.38 3.48
C ALA A 334 16.75 6.59 3.83
N ALA A 335 16.68 5.71 4.83
CA ALA A 335 17.78 4.82 5.21
C ALA A 335 18.02 3.68 4.21
N VAL A 336 17.05 3.37 3.35
CA VAL A 336 17.18 2.31 2.34
C VAL A 336 17.75 2.92 1.07
N GLU A 337 18.95 2.49 0.68
CA GLU A 337 19.54 2.90 -0.58
C GLU A 337 18.90 2.11 -1.72
N VAL A 338 18.32 2.81 -2.69
CA VAL A 338 17.89 2.19 -3.94
C VAL A 338 19.13 2.04 -4.81
N VAL A 339 19.57 0.81 -5.09
CA VAL A 339 20.75 0.50 -5.91
C VAL A 339 20.41 0.56 -7.39
N ASP A 340 19.31 -0.04 -7.82
CA ASP A 340 18.84 0.03 -9.20
C ASP A 340 17.33 -0.18 -9.28
N VAL A 341 16.74 0.15 -10.43
CA VAL A 341 15.34 -0.16 -10.76
C VAL A 341 15.25 -0.82 -12.12
N HIS A 342 14.43 -1.88 -12.19
CA HIS A 342 14.17 -2.55 -13.45
C HIS A 342 13.16 -1.74 -14.26
N ARG A 343 13.56 -1.33 -15.46
CA ARG A 343 12.67 -0.58 -16.34
C ARG A 343 11.49 -1.46 -16.76
N PRO A 344 10.24 -0.96 -16.63
CA PRO A 344 9.08 -1.60 -17.22
C PRO A 344 9.27 -1.73 -18.73
N PRO A 345 8.61 -2.72 -19.37
CA PRO A 345 8.61 -2.82 -20.83
C PRO A 345 8.07 -1.52 -21.42
N LEU A 346 8.73 -1.00 -22.46
CA LEU A 346 8.23 0.13 -23.24
C LEU A 346 7.39 -0.42 -24.39
N VAL A 347 6.07 -0.27 -24.31
CA VAL A 347 5.13 -0.62 -25.38
C VAL A 347 4.61 0.68 -26.00
N PRO A 348 4.60 0.82 -27.35
CA PRO A 348 3.99 1.96 -28.00
C PRO A 348 2.53 2.14 -27.57
N GLN A 349 2.08 3.38 -27.44
CA GLN A 349 0.66 3.65 -27.19
C GLN A 349 -0.18 3.17 -28.39
N GLY A 350 -1.14 2.29 -28.11
CA GLY A 350 -2.01 1.63 -29.06
C GLY A 350 -2.12 0.14 -28.74
N ASP A 351 -2.64 -0.64 -29.69
CA ASP A 351 -2.69 -2.07 -29.53
C ASP A 351 -1.31 -2.74 -29.77
N PRO A 352 -1.00 -3.81 -29.02
CA PRO A 352 -1.86 -4.42 -28.02
C PRO A 352 -1.76 -3.74 -26.65
N VAL A 353 -2.91 -3.45 -26.04
CA VAL A 353 -2.98 -3.13 -24.60
C VAL A 353 -2.82 -4.40 -23.76
N PHE A 354 -2.60 -4.26 -22.46
CA PHE A 354 -2.52 -5.41 -21.57
C PHE A 354 -3.90 -5.84 -21.05
N PRO A 355 -4.08 -7.12 -20.69
CA PRO A 355 -3.10 -8.22 -20.79
C PRO A 355 -2.89 -8.74 -22.23
N THR A 356 -1.69 -9.24 -22.51
CA THR A 356 -1.29 -9.93 -23.75
C THR A 356 -0.64 -11.27 -23.43
N ALA A 357 -0.48 -12.17 -24.42
CA ALA A 357 0.14 -13.49 -24.21
C ALA A 357 1.50 -13.42 -23.47
N GLU A 358 2.29 -12.37 -23.70
CA GLU A 358 3.58 -12.13 -23.04
C GLU A 358 3.46 -11.31 -21.74
N GLN A 359 2.39 -10.52 -21.59
CA GLN A 359 2.13 -9.64 -20.46
C GLN A 359 0.79 -10.00 -19.77
N PRO A 360 0.82 -10.88 -18.77
CA PRO A 360 -0.36 -11.55 -18.21
C PRO A 360 -1.26 -10.69 -17.29
N SER A 361 -0.92 -9.42 -17.12
CA SER A 361 -1.67 -8.47 -16.31
C SER A 361 -1.65 -7.12 -17.00
N ASP A 362 -2.74 -6.40 -16.87
CA ASP A 362 -2.87 -4.98 -17.14
C ASP A 362 -1.84 -4.11 -16.41
N HIS A 363 -1.28 -4.60 -15.31
CA HIS A 363 -0.14 -3.98 -14.62
C HIS A 363 1.20 -4.59 -15.01
N VAL A 364 2.25 -3.76 -15.05
CA VAL A 364 3.64 -4.19 -15.24
C VAL A 364 4.31 -4.47 -13.92
N LEU A 365 5.12 -5.53 -13.89
CA LEU A 365 5.91 -5.89 -12.71
C LEU A 365 6.99 -4.82 -12.48
N LEU A 366 6.95 -4.17 -11.33
CA LEU A 366 8.05 -3.32 -10.88
C LEU A 366 9.07 -4.15 -10.11
N ALA A 367 10.33 -3.73 -10.17
CA ALA A 367 11.39 -4.31 -9.36
C ALA A 367 12.46 -3.26 -9.03
N ALA A 368 12.91 -3.25 -7.79
CA ALA A 368 14.01 -2.41 -7.34
C ALA A 368 15.01 -3.25 -6.55
N ASP A 369 16.30 -3.03 -6.80
CA ASP A 369 17.40 -3.58 -6.04
C ASP A 369 17.75 -2.60 -4.91
N LEU A 370 17.69 -3.05 -3.66
CA LEU A 370 17.81 -2.18 -2.48
C LEU A 370 18.96 -2.63 -1.59
N SER A 371 19.78 -1.70 -1.08
CA SER A 371 20.75 -1.96 -0.01
C SER A 371 20.15 -1.51 1.32
N LEU A 372 20.08 -2.44 2.28
CA LEU A 372 19.37 -2.29 3.56
C LEU A 372 20.23 -1.86 4.73
#